data_AF-A0ABD1AVD1-F1
#
_entry.id   AF-A0ABD1AVD1-F1
#
_cell.length_a   1.000
_cell.length_b   1.000
_cell.length_c   1.000
_cell.angle_alpha   90.00
_cell.angle_beta   90.00
_cell.angle_gamma   90.00
#
_symmetry.space_group_name_H-M   'P 1'
#
loop_
_entity.id
_entity.type
_entity.pdbx_description
1 polymer ?
#
loop_
_entity_poly.entity_id
_entity_poly.type
_entity_poly.pdbx_seq_one_letter_code
_entity_poly.pdbx_strand_id
1 'polypeptide(L)'
;MDQSHPLSSPMVVRSLDMEKDPFGPKKDDDEVLGPEVTYLSAIGALMYLASHTRLDICFAMNLLSRFSSCPTQRHWNGIKHILR
;
A
#
# COMPACT_ATOMS: atom_id res chain seq x y z
N MET A 1 -10.14 -22.10 -1.57
CA MET A 1 -9.81 -20.65 -1.48
C MET A 1 -9.79 -20.27 0.00
N ASP A 2 -9.04 -21.03 0.81
CA ASP A 2 -9.44 -21.32 2.21
C ASP A 2 -8.47 -20.81 3.29
N GLN A 3 -7.50 -19.98 2.92
CA GLN A 3 -6.47 -19.51 3.86
C GLN A 3 -6.28 -17.99 3.71
N SER A 4 -7.38 -17.23 3.76
CA SER A 4 -7.34 -15.75 3.77
C SER A 4 -7.89 -15.22 5.08
N HIS A 5 -7.02 -15.06 6.07
CA HIS A 5 -7.34 -14.35 7.31
C HIS A 5 -7.17 -12.84 7.07
N PRO A 6 -8.24 -12.02 7.11
CA PRO A 6 -8.10 -10.57 7.05
C PRO A 6 -7.43 -10.08 8.34
N LEU A 7 -6.45 -9.19 8.22
CA LEU A 7 -5.93 -8.48 9.38
C LEU A 7 -6.98 -7.46 9.83
N SER A 8 -7.18 -7.33 11.14
CA SER A 8 -8.15 -6.37 11.71
C SER A 8 -7.80 -4.91 11.42
N SER A 9 -6.56 -4.64 11.01
CA SER A 9 -6.07 -3.32 10.62
C SER A 9 -5.73 -3.34 9.14
N PRO A 10 -6.27 -2.43 8.31
CA PRO A 10 -6.03 -2.42 6.87
C PRO A 10 -4.58 -2.11 6.48
N MET A 11 -3.73 -1.72 7.44
CA MET A 11 -2.32 -1.42 7.21
C MET A 11 -1.47 -1.83 8.42
N VAL A 12 -0.26 -2.32 8.15
CA VAL A 12 0.77 -2.56 9.16
C VAL A 12 1.22 -1.24 9.78
N VAL A 13 1.26 -1.18 11.12
CA VAL A 13 1.73 -0.01 11.88
C VAL A 13 3.18 0.28 11.52
N ARG A 14 3.50 1.54 11.18
CA ARG A 14 4.87 1.96 10.91
C ARG A 14 5.73 1.73 12.15
N SER A 15 6.83 1.00 11.97
CA SER A 15 7.81 0.82 13.03
C SER A 15 8.56 2.14 13.25
N LEU A 16 8.88 2.46 14.51
CA LEU A 16 9.79 3.57 14.83
C LEU A 16 11.23 3.27 14.41
N ASP A 17 11.54 1.98 14.22
CA ASP A 17 12.81 1.49 13.71
C ASP A 17 12.85 1.67 12.19
N MET A 18 13.67 2.61 11.71
CA MET A 18 13.77 3.01 10.30
C MET A 18 14.18 1.86 9.38
N GLU A 19 14.92 0.87 9.89
CA GLU A 19 15.30 -0.29 9.07
C GLU A 19 14.17 -1.28 8.85
N LYS A 20 13.22 -1.34 9.80
CA LYS A 20 12.10 -2.28 9.81
C LYS A 20 10.79 -1.65 9.34
N ASP A 21 10.77 -0.35 9.06
CA ASP A 21 9.59 0.31 8.52
C ASP A 21 9.29 -0.22 7.10
N PRO A 22 8.14 -0.89 6.89
CA PRO A 22 7.75 -1.37 5.55
C PRO A 22 7.59 -0.23 4.53
N PHE A 23 7.42 1.01 5.00
CA PHE A 23 7.23 2.23 4.22
C PHE A 23 8.40 3.23 4.39
N GLY A 24 9.56 2.74 4.83
CA GLY A 24 10.77 3.53 4.96
C GLY A 24 11.29 4.07 3.62
N PRO A 25 12.30 4.96 3.64
CA PRO A 25 12.96 5.44 2.42
C PRO A 25 13.51 4.26 1.61
N LYS A 26 13.46 4.40 0.27
CA LYS A 26 13.89 3.38 -0.68
C LYS A 26 15.30 2.89 -0.33
N LYS A 27 15.46 1.58 -0.12
CA LYS A 27 16.78 0.94 -0.05
C LYS A 27 17.22 0.61 -1.48
N ASP A 28 18.52 0.66 -1.76
CA ASP A 28 19.04 0.43 -3.12
C ASP A 28 18.69 -0.96 -3.70
N ASP A 29 18.38 -1.93 -2.83
CA ASP A 29 17.94 -3.29 -3.18
C ASP A 29 16.44 -3.41 -3.51
N ASP A 30 15.68 -2.32 -3.43
CA ASP A 30 14.23 -2.36 -3.67
C ASP A 30 13.92 -2.33 -5.17
N GLU A 31 13.47 -3.48 -5.68
CA GLU A 31 12.97 -3.62 -7.05
C GLU A 31 11.82 -2.63 -7.30
N VAL A 32 12.10 -1.66 -8.19
CA VAL A 32 11.10 -0.71 -8.68
C VAL A 32 10.09 -1.50 -9.50
N LEU A 33 8.83 -1.32 -9.16
CA LEU A 33 7.74 -1.93 -9.88
C LEU A 33 7.71 -1.30 -11.28
N GLY A 34 7.90 -2.14 -12.31
CA GLY A 34 7.94 -1.67 -13.68
C GLY A 34 6.66 -0.91 -14.09
N PRO A 35 6.71 -0.12 -15.17
CA PRO A 35 5.59 0.69 -15.66
C PRO A 35 4.34 -0.11 -16.06
N GLU A 36 4.46 -1.44 -16.12
CA GLU A 36 3.36 -2.36 -16.43
C GLU A 36 2.33 -2.46 -15.30
N VAL A 37 2.69 -2.11 -14.06
CA VAL A 37 1.73 -2.13 -12.96
C VAL A 37 0.98 -0.81 -12.88
N THR A 38 -0.34 -0.86 -13.08
CA THR A 38 -1.26 0.28 -12.99
C THR A 38 -1.44 0.77 -11.54
N TYR A 39 -0.34 1.13 -10.88
CA TYR A 39 -0.30 1.58 -9.48
C TYR A 39 -1.20 2.80 -9.27
N LEU A 40 -1.16 3.77 -10.20
CA LEU A 40 -2.02 4.95 -10.19
C LEU A 40 -3.51 4.60 -10.32
N SER A 41 -3.85 3.62 -11.16
CA SER A 41 -5.24 3.15 -11.30
C SER A 41 -5.76 2.54 -10.00
N ALA A 42 -4.94 1.72 -9.34
CA ALA A 42 -5.27 1.12 -8.06
C ALA A 42 -5.43 2.18 -6.95
N ILE A 43 -4.57 3.21 -6.92
CA ILE A 43 -4.73 4.35 -6.01
C ILE A 43 -6.06 5.08 -6.28
N GLY A 44 -6.42 5.30 -7.54
CA GLY A 44 -7.70 5.92 -7.90
C GLY A 44 -8.90 5.12 -7.40
N ALA A 45 -8.88 3.79 -7.55
CA ALA A 45 -9.90 2.90 -7.02
C ALA A 45 -9.98 2.94 -5.48
N LEU A 46 -8.83 2.93 -4.80
CA LEU A 46 -8.76 3.08 -3.34
C LEU A 46 -9.29 4.43 -2.87
N MET A 47 -9.02 5.51 -3.60
CA MET A 47 -9.53 6.85 -3.28
C MET A 47 -11.05 6.87 -3.35
N TYR A 48 -11.64 6.25 -4.38
CA TYR A 48 -13.09 6.13 -4.51
C TYR A 48 -13.71 5.37 -3.34
N LEU A 49 -13.13 4.23 -2.95
CA LEU A 49 -13.58 3.41 -1.82
C LEU A 49 -13.44 4.15 -0.48
N ALA A 50 -12.36 4.90 -0.29
CA ALA A 50 -12.09 5.68 0.91
C ALA A 50 -13.10 6.81 1.11
N SER A 51 -13.58 7.42 0.03
CA SER A 51 -14.58 8.49 0.07
C SER A 51 -16.01 7.98 0.29
N HIS A 52 -16.36 6.79 -0.21
CA HIS A 52 -17.77 6.35 -0.26
C HIS A 52 -18.16 5.30 0.79
N THR A 53 -17.23 4.42 1.18
CA THR A 53 -17.60 3.17 1.86
C THR A 53 -16.75 2.84 3.08
N ARG A 54 -15.49 3.29 3.13
CA ARG A 54 -14.54 2.83 4.14
C ARG A 54 -13.49 3.89 4.47
N LEU A 55 -13.76 4.72 5.50
CA LEU A 55 -12.80 5.72 5.99
C LEU A 55 -11.57 5.09 6.69
N ASP A 56 -11.66 3.82 7.08
CA ASP A 56 -10.59 3.01 7.67
C ASP A 56 -9.40 2.79 6.72
N ILE A 57 -9.60 2.84 5.41
CA ILE A 57 -8.53 2.69 4.40
C ILE A 57 -7.91 4.03 3.97
N CYS A 58 -8.49 5.17 4.41
CA CYS A 58 -8.10 6.50 3.96
C CYS A 58 -6.65 6.84 4.37
N PHE A 59 -6.25 6.47 5.59
CA PHE A 59 -4.87 6.63 6.06
C PHE A 59 -3.87 5.85 5.19
N ALA A 60 -4.21 4.60 4.86
CA ALA A 60 -3.36 3.72 4.09
C ALA A 60 -3.21 4.20 2.64
N MET A 61 -4.30 4.65 2.02
CA MET A 61 -4.29 5.26 0.69
C MET A 61 -3.44 6.54 0.66
N ASN A 62 -3.57 7.40 1.67
CA ASN A 62 -2.78 8.62 1.76
C ASN A 62 -1.27 8.30 1.80
N LEU A 63 -0.86 7.31 2.62
CA LEU A 63 0.53 6.88 2.68
C LEU A 63 1.04 6.31 1.35
N LEU A 64 0.27 5.45 0.70
CA LEU A 64 0.65 4.82 -0.58
C LEU A 64 0.71 5.82 -1.73
N SER A 65 -0.11 6.87 -1.71
CA SER A 65 -0.11 7.91 -2.75
C SER A 65 1.21 8.68 -2.84
N ARG A 66 1.95 8.78 -1.73
CA ARG A 66 3.26 9.44 -1.67
C ARG A 66 4.34 8.72 -2.48
N PHE A 67 4.16 7.42 -2.73
CA PHE A 67 5.10 6.59 -3.49
C PHE A 67 4.67 6.38 -4.95
N SER A 68 3.70 7.16 -5.44
CA SER A 68 3.19 7.08 -6.82
C SER A 68 4.24 7.37 -7.89
N SER A 69 5.26 8.18 -7.60
CA SER A 69 6.35 8.48 -8.54
C SER A 69 7.32 7.30 -8.74
N CYS A 70 7.52 6.49 -7.70
CA CYS A 70 8.46 5.35 -7.69
C CYS A 70 7.88 4.18 -6.87
N PRO A 71 6.87 3.47 -7.40
CA PRO A 71 6.28 2.35 -6.67
C PRO A 71 7.29 1.20 -6.54
N THR A 72 7.29 0.53 -5.39
CA THR A 72 8.09 -0.66 -5.13
C THR A 72 7.17 -1.85 -4.85
N GLN A 73 7.70 -3.07 -4.94
CA GLN A 73 6.96 -4.29 -4.63
C GLN A 73 6.31 -4.27 -3.23
N ARG A 74 6.97 -3.65 -2.23
CA ARG A 74 6.41 -3.49 -0.87
C ARG A 74 5.13 -2.66 -0.87
N HIS A 75 5.13 -1.54 -1.57
CA HIS A 75 3.95 -0.67 -1.70
C HIS A 75 2.80 -1.38 -2.43
N TRP A 76 3.12 -2.14 -3.48
CA TRP A 76 2.13 -2.95 -4.20
C TRP A 76 1.49 -4.03 -3.33
N ASN A 77 2.28 -4.66 -2.44
CA ASN A 77 1.73 -5.62 -1.48
C ASN A 77 0.76 -4.96 -0.49
N GLY A 78 1.03 -3.73 -0.08
CA GLY A 78 0.11 -2.92 0.72
C GLY A 78 -1.23 -2.67 0.02
N ILE A 79 -1.21 -2.29 -1.27
CA ILE A 79 -2.44 -2.12 -2.07
C ILE A 79 -3.22 -3.44 -2.17
N LYS A 80 -2.53 -4.55 -2.45
CA LYS A 80 -3.17 -5.88 -2.52
C LYS A 80 -3.78 -6.30 -1.18
N HIS A 81 -3.21 -5.87 -0.07
CA HIS A 81 -3.75 -6.14 1.25
C HIS A 81 -5.06 -5.36 1.52
N ILE A 82 -5.15 -4.11 1.05
CA ILE A 82 -6.32 -3.24 1.25
C ILE A 82 -7.48 -3.62 0.30
N LEU A 83 -7.17 -4.00 -0.94
CA LEU A 83 -8.16 -4.42 -1.94
C LEU A 83 -8.67 -5.86 -1.73
N ARG A 84 -8.17 -6.58 -0.73
CA ARG A 84 -8.54 -7.97 -0.44
C ARG A 84 -9.86 -8.07 0.32
#